data_AF-A0A507EEF4-F1
#
_entry.id   AF-A0A507EEF4-F1
#
_cell.length_a   1.000
_cell.length_b   1.000
_cell.length_c   1.000
_cell.angle_alpha   90.00
_cell.angle_beta   90.00
_cell.angle_gamma   90.00
#
_symmetry.space_group_name_H-M   'P 1'
#
loop_
_entity.id
_entity.type
_entity.pdbx_description
1 polymer ?
#
loop_
_entity_poly.entity_id
_entity_poly.type
_entity_poly.pdbx_seq_one_letter_code
_entity_poly.pdbx_strand_id
1 'polypeptide(L)'
;MSKLSKRAFESSSALTAAASNLPPAKKHAFQPWQNVLKQYVDSPESFDSSIVKLFDHEMVVIYDAFPKSSKHFLALPRNTTAANVQSLSTAHLSLLESFQTVFKTLQEEFPESNLRAGFHAIPSMAHLHLHIISDDMISPALKNKKHWNSFTTKFFVSLDEVVEKVAAGGSFEMNPSLYEALLKGPLVCHKCFKTIKNMPELKRHLEAHLTQK
;
A
#
# COMPACT_ATOMS: atom_id res chain seq x y z
N MET A 1 -2.89 -29.42 4.60
CA MET A 1 -3.66 -28.81 5.72
C MET A 1 -2.67 -28.32 6.76
N SER A 2 -2.09 -27.14 6.52
CA SER A 2 -1.03 -26.54 7.34
C SER A 2 -1.65 -25.79 8.51
N LYS A 3 -1.12 -26.04 9.71
CA LYS A 3 -1.64 -25.60 10.99
C LYS A 3 -1.48 -24.08 11.14
N LEU A 4 -2.60 -23.36 11.16
CA LEU A 4 -2.71 -22.02 11.72
C LEU A 4 -2.39 -22.08 13.22
N SER A 5 -1.32 -21.42 13.65
CA SER A 5 -0.94 -21.36 15.07
C SER A 5 -1.84 -20.36 15.80
N LYS A 6 -2.78 -20.87 16.59
CA LYS A 6 -3.54 -20.11 17.60
C LYS A 6 -2.82 -20.27 18.95
N ARG A 7 -2.48 -19.17 19.61
CA ARG A 7 -1.89 -19.18 20.97
C ARG A 7 -2.93 -19.59 22.00
N ALA A 8 -2.53 -20.51 22.89
CA ALA A 8 -3.27 -21.02 24.03
C ALA A 8 -3.18 -20.07 25.24
N PHE A 9 -4.26 -20.07 26.03
CA PHE A 9 -4.47 -19.28 27.24
C PHE A 9 -4.16 -20.16 28.46
N GLU A 10 -3.18 -19.80 29.28
CA GLU A 10 -3.04 -20.33 30.64
C GLU A 10 -2.63 -19.24 31.62
N SER A 11 -3.33 -19.21 32.74
CA SER A 11 -3.16 -18.32 33.88
C SER A 11 -2.07 -18.83 34.83
N SER A 12 -1.24 -17.95 35.39
CA SER A 12 -0.78 -18.10 36.76
C SER A 12 -0.20 -16.79 37.31
N SER A 13 -0.55 -16.50 38.55
CA SER A 13 -0.14 -15.37 39.36
C SER A 13 1.28 -15.53 39.91
N ALA A 14 2.10 -14.48 39.86
CA ALA A 14 3.03 -14.12 40.94
C ALA A 14 3.61 -12.72 40.69
N LEU A 15 3.35 -11.80 41.62
CA LEU A 15 4.02 -10.52 41.74
C LEU A 15 5.39 -10.73 42.41
N THR A 16 6.47 -10.33 41.75
CA THR A 16 7.72 -9.94 42.42
C THR A 16 8.38 -8.82 41.63
N ALA A 17 8.61 -7.69 42.31
CA ALA A 17 9.34 -6.55 41.80
C ALA A 17 10.84 -6.87 41.67
N ALA A 18 11.41 -6.58 40.50
CA ALA A 18 12.86 -6.49 40.31
C ALA A 18 13.18 -5.25 39.47
N ALA A 19 14.03 -4.39 40.03
CA ALA A 19 14.42 -3.12 39.47
C ALA A 19 15.20 -3.27 38.15
N SER A 20 14.78 -2.47 37.18
CA SER A 20 15.58 -1.78 36.14
C SER A 20 16.89 -2.43 35.69
N ASN A 21 16.82 -3.14 34.57
CA ASN A 21 17.87 -3.18 33.54
C ASN A 21 17.21 -3.36 32.16
N LEU A 22 16.66 -2.27 31.62
CA LEU A 22 16.26 -2.22 30.22
C LEU A 22 17.54 -2.11 29.37
N PRO A 23 17.75 -3.01 28.38
CA PRO A 23 18.85 -2.83 27.44
C PRO A 23 18.67 -1.48 26.72
N PRO A 24 19.78 -0.78 26.40
CA PRO A 24 19.70 0.51 25.73
C PRO A 24 18.93 0.36 24.43
N ALA A 25 17.93 1.23 24.23
CA ALA A 25 17.19 1.30 22.98
C ALA A 25 18.18 1.36 21.81
N LYS A 26 18.12 0.39 20.91
CA LYS A 26 18.96 0.35 19.71
C LYS A 26 18.71 1.66 18.96
N LYS A 27 19.73 2.51 18.89
CA LYS A 27 19.71 3.70 18.03
C LYS A 27 19.51 3.20 16.61
N HIS A 28 18.31 3.36 16.05
CA HIS A 28 18.08 3.06 14.65
C HIS A 28 19.04 3.93 13.82
N ALA A 29 19.96 3.28 13.10
CA ALA A 29 20.82 3.97 12.15
C ALA A 29 19.94 4.79 11.20
N PHE A 30 20.39 6.00 10.84
CA PHE A 30 19.67 6.87 9.91
C PHE A 30 19.49 6.15 8.57
N GLN A 31 18.28 5.66 8.31
CA GLN A 31 17.90 5.05 7.03
C GLN A 31 17.35 6.16 6.13
N PRO A 32 17.81 6.29 4.86
CA PRO A 32 17.16 7.15 3.89
C PRO A 32 15.66 6.85 3.85
N TRP A 33 14.83 7.88 3.82
CA TRP A 33 13.37 7.74 3.92
C TRP A 33 12.78 6.79 2.85
N GLN A 34 13.44 6.67 1.69
CA GLN A 34 13.06 5.76 0.60
C GLN A 34 13.17 4.28 0.98
N ASN A 35 13.98 3.93 1.98
CA ASN A 35 14.23 2.56 2.45
C ASN A 35 13.42 2.21 3.71
N VAL A 36 12.54 3.10 4.18
CA VAL A 36 11.76 2.91 5.41
C VAL A 36 10.87 1.67 5.35
N LEU A 37 10.47 1.22 4.15
CA LEU A 37 9.68 0.00 4.00
C LEU A 37 10.47 -1.28 4.30
N LYS A 38 11.81 -1.25 4.20
CA LYS A 38 12.65 -2.43 4.37
C LYS A 38 12.49 -3.08 5.74
N GLN A 39 12.31 -2.26 6.78
CA GLN A 39 12.17 -2.76 8.15
C GLN A 39 10.96 -3.70 8.32
N TYR A 40 9.85 -3.41 7.60
CA TYR A 40 8.65 -4.25 7.65
C TYR A 40 8.86 -5.56 6.91
N VAL A 41 9.67 -5.55 5.85
CA VAL A 41 10.02 -6.76 5.10
C VAL A 41 10.98 -7.66 5.89
N ASP A 42 11.98 -7.05 6.52
CA ASP A 42 13.06 -7.76 7.21
C ASP A 42 12.58 -8.43 8.51
N SER A 43 11.72 -7.76 9.27
CA SER A 43 11.27 -8.24 10.59
C SER A 43 9.81 -7.86 10.88
N PRO A 44 8.84 -8.32 10.07
CA PRO A 44 7.42 -7.98 10.25
C PRO A 44 6.87 -8.35 11.63
N GLU A 45 7.39 -9.42 12.24
CA GLU A 45 7.02 -9.89 13.57
C GLU A 45 7.41 -8.93 14.71
N SER A 46 8.29 -7.97 14.44
CA SER A 46 8.72 -6.95 15.41
C SER A 46 7.74 -5.79 15.54
N PHE A 47 6.70 -5.74 14.71
CA PHE A 47 5.68 -4.69 14.69
C PHE A 47 4.34 -5.22 15.18
N ASP A 48 3.56 -4.36 15.82
CA ASP A 48 2.22 -4.72 16.28
C ASP A 48 1.20 -4.75 15.12
N SER A 49 0.03 -5.33 15.40
CA SER A 49 -1.03 -5.54 14.41
C SER A 49 -1.71 -4.25 13.91
N SER A 50 -1.43 -3.09 14.51
CA SER A 50 -1.88 -1.79 13.99
C SER A 50 -1.00 -1.29 12.85
N ILE A 51 0.22 -1.83 12.70
CA ILE A 51 1.16 -1.49 11.64
C ILE A 51 1.21 -2.61 10.61
N VAL A 52 1.54 -3.83 11.03
CA VAL A 52 1.62 -5.02 10.17
C VAL A 52 0.30 -5.79 10.28
N LYS A 53 -0.46 -5.82 9.19
CA LYS A 53 -1.76 -6.49 9.14
C LYS A 53 -1.62 -8.01 9.08
N LEU A 54 -0.79 -8.49 8.17
CA LEU A 54 -0.49 -9.91 7.98
C LEU A 54 0.86 -10.04 7.29
N PHE A 55 1.49 -11.20 7.45
CA PHE A 55 2.68 -11.57 6.73
C PHE A 55 2.85 -13.07 6.68
N ASP A 56 3.60 -13.54 5.69
CA ASP A 56 4.09 -14.90 5.57
C ASP A 56 5.54 -14.87 5.05
N HIS A 57 6.02 -15.99 4.51
CA HIS A 57 7.36 -16.10 3.95
C HIS A 57 7.59 -15.31 2.64
N GLU A 58 6.53 -14.93 1.91
CA GLU A 58 6.60 -14.26 0.61
C GLU A 58 6.16 -12.81 0.67
N MET A 59 5.18 -12.48 1.52
CA MET A 59 4.52 -11.18 1.56
C MET A 59 4.44 -10.61 2.97
N VAL A 60 4.44 -9.28 3.04
CA VAL A 60 4.04 -8.49 4.20
C VAL A 60 2.99 -7.48 3.75
N VAL A 61 1.90 -7.36 4.51
CA VAL A 61 0.89 -6.32 4.29
C VAL A 61 0.89 -5.40 5.49
N ILE A 62 1.08 -4.10 5.23
CA ILE A 62 1.06 -3.06 6.25
C ILE A 62 -0.06 -2.06 6.00
N TYR A 63 -0.50 -1.39 7.07
CA TYR A 63 -1.29 -0.17 6.94
C TYR A 63 -0.37 0.97 6.47
N ASP A 64 -0.81 1.73 5.46
CA ASP A 64 -0.05 2.92 5.02
C ASP A 64 -0.09 3.97 6.13
N ALA A 65 1.08 4.45 6.57
CA ALA A 65 1.20 5.44 7.66
C ALA A 65 0.58 6.81 7.32
N PHE A 66 0.36 7.10 6.04
CA PHE A 66 -0.27 8.32 5.53
C PHE A 66 -1.40 7.95 4.55
N PRO A 67 -2.45 7.27 5.01
CA PRO A 67 -3.44 6.65 4.13
C PRO A 67 -4.12 7.70 3.25
N LYS A 68 -4.31 7.46 1.95
CA LYS A 68 -4.94 8.45 1.05
C LYS A 68 -6.46 8.27 0.91
N SER A 69 -6.98 7.25 1.57
CA SER A 69 -8.38 6.82 1.57
C SER A 69 -8.69 6.14 2.92
N SER A 70 -9.96 5.80 3.18
CA SER A 70 -10.37 5.15 4.45
C SER A 70 -9.70 3.79 4.67
N LYS A 71 -9.41 3.05 3.60
CA LYS A 71 -8.59 1.84 3.59
C LYS A 71 -7.39 2.07 2.67
N HIS A 72 -6.18 1.96 3.20
CA HIS A 72 -4.97 2.04 2.39
C HIS A 72 -3.90 1.15 2.99
N PHE A 73 -3.53 0.13 2.23
CA PHE A 73 -2.54 -0.86 2.59
C PHE A 73 -1.41 -0.86 1.56
N LEU A 74 -0.23 -1.31 1.99
CA LEU A 74 0.89 -1.64 1.12
C LEU A 74 1.18 -3.13 1.25
N ALA A 75 1.09 -3.87 0.15
CA ALA A 75 1.62 -5.23 0.06
C ALA A 75 3.06 -5.16 -0.44
N LEU A 76 3.96 -5.82 0.28
CA LEU A 76 5.40 -5.77 0.13
C LEU A 76 5.93 -7.20 -0.06
N PRO A 77 6.63 -7.49 -1.17
CA PRO A 77 7.28 -8.77 -1.34
C PRO A 77 8.53 -8.85 -0.47
N ARG A 78 8.75 -10.02 0.13
CA ARG A 78 9.89 -10.28 1.01
C ARG A 78 11.14 -10.70 0.26
N ASN A 79 10.97 -11.39 -0.86
CA ASN A 79 12.05 -11.84 -1.71
C ASN A 79 11.71 -11.53 -3.17
N THR A 80 12.28 -10.45 -3.70
CA THR A 80 12.12 -10.08 -5.10
C THR A 80 13.37 -9.41 -5.65
N THR A 81 13.64 -9.68 -6.92
CA THR A 81 14.66 -8.97 -7.71
C THR A 81 14.10 -7.71 -8.36
N ALA A 82 12.78 -7.55 -8.42
CA ALA A 82 12.15 -6.36 -8.97
C ALA A 82 12.18 -5.20 -7.97
N ALA A 83 12.82 -4.10 -8.36
CA ALA A 83 12.86 -2.86 -7.59
C ALA A 83 11.56 -2.04 -7.73
N ASN A 84 10.92 -2.09 -8.90
CA ASN A 84 9.76 -1.28 -9.26
C ASN A 84 8.94 -1.93 -10.39
N VAL A 85 7.83 -1.29 -10.78
CA VAL A 85 6.94 -1.79 -11.83
C VAL A 85 7.64 -1.96 -13.18
N GLN A 86 8.65 -1.14 -13.49
CA GLN A 86 9.41 -1.25 -14.74
C GLN A 86 10.34 -2.46 -14.78
N SER A 87 10.82 -2.92 -13.62
CA SER A 87 11.67 -4.10 -13.52
C SER A 87 10.91 -5.43 -13.51
N LEU A 88 9.57 -5.38 -13.52
CA LEU A 88 8.74 -6.58 -13.64
C LEU A 88 8.85 -7.16 -15.04
N SER A 89 8.85 -8.49 -15.11
CA SER A 89 9.02 -9.28 -16.31
C SER A 89 8.36 -10.64 -16.11
N THR A 90 8.33 -11.48 -17.14
CA THR A 90 7.73 -12.82 -17.06
C THR A 90 8.32 -13.70 -15.95
N ALA A 91 9.55 -13.43 -15.50
CA ALA A 91 10.17 -14.09 -14.34
C ALA A 91 9.45 -13.79 -13.00
N HIS A 92 8.62 -12.75 -12.96
CA HIS A 92 7.93 -12.26 -11.76
C HIS A 92 6.43 -12.60 -11.75
N LEU A 93 5.94 -13.47 -12.64
CA LEU A 93 4.50 -13.82 -12.70
C LEU A 93 3.97 -14.42 -11.39
N SER A 94 4.73 -15.32 -10.74
CA SER A 94 4.33 -15.90 -9.45
C SER A 94 4.25 -14.85 -8.32
N LEU A 95 5.10 -13.82 -8.37
CA LEU A 95 4.98 -12.67 -7.46
C LEU A 95 3.68 -11.88 -7.72
N LEU A 96 3.32 -11.68 -8.98
CA LEU A 96 2.07 -10.99 -9.36
C LEU A 96 0.83 -11.78 -8.94
N GLU A 97 0.84 -13.11 -9.05
CA GLU A 97 -0.21 -13.99 -8.51
C GLU A 97 -0.34 -13.88 -6.99
N SER A 98 0.79 -13.75 -6.28
CA SER A 98 0.80 -13.53 -4.84
C SER A 98 0.15 -12.19 -4.48
N PHE A 99 0.43 -11.13 -5.26
CA PHE A 99 -0.26 -9.85 -5.12
C PHE A 99 -1.77 -9.94 -5.36
N GLN A 100 -2.20 -10.69 -6.38
CA GLN A 100 -3.63 -10.92 -6.65
C GLN A 100 -4.32 -11.66 -5.50
N THR A 101 -3.64 -12.66 -4.93
CA THR A 101 -4.14 -13.41 -3.78
C THR A 101 -4.34 -12.51 -2.55
N VAL A 102 -3.35 -11.68 -2.24
CA VAL A 102 -3.45 -10.67 -1.16
C VAL A 102 -4.60 -9.70 -1.44
N PHE A 103 -4.72 -9.20 -2.67
CA PHE A 103 -5.78 -8.27 -3.05
C PHE A 103 -7.17 -8.90 -2.86
N LYS A 104 -7.38 -10.11 -3.37
CA LYS A 104 -8.64 -10.85 -3.21
C LYS A 104 -8.98 -11.07 -1.73
N THR A 105 -8.01 -11.45 -0.91
CA THR A 105 -8.20 -11.63 0.54
C THR A 105 -8.71 -10.34 1.20
N LEU A 106 -8.11 -9.20 0.86
CA LEU A 106 -8.55 -7.91 1.41
C LEU A 106 -9.92 -7.46 0.86
N GLN A 107 -10.25 -7.81 -0.38
CA GLN A 107 -11.59 -7.56 -0.92
C GLN A 107 -12.67 -8.36 -0.17
N GLU A 108 -12.39 -9.63 0.14
CA GLU A 108 -13.28 -10.48 0.93
C GLU A 108 -13.43 -9.98 2.38
N GLU A 109 -12.37 -9.44 2.97
CA GLU A 109 -12.40 -8.86 4.32
C GLU A 109 -13.13 -7.50 4.37
N PHE A 110 -13.05 -6.71 3.30
CA PHE A 110 -13.64 -5.37 3.21
C PHE A 110 -14.59 -5.21 2.00
N PRO A 111 -15.69 -6.00 1.92
CA PRO A 111 -16.55 -6.06 0.74
C PRO A 111 -17.19 -4.71 0.39
N GLU A 112 -17.47 -3.87 1.39
CA GLU A 112 -18.11 -2.56 1.22
C GLU A 112 -17.16 -1.44 0.77
N SER A 113 -15.84 -1.69 0.78
CA SER A 113 -14.84 -0.62 0.63
C SER A 113 -14.40 -0.35 -0.81
N ASN A 114 -14.97 -1.00 -1.82
CA ASN A 114 -14.60 -0.84 -3.24
C ASN A 114 -13.07 -0.73 -3.43
N LEU A 115 -12.34 -1.78 -3.00
CA LEU A 115 -10.88 -1.77 -3.06
C LEU A 115 -10.37 -1.89 -4.50
N ARG A 116 -9.28 -1.17 -4.76
CA ARG A 116 -8.48 -1.24 -5.99
C ARG A 116 -7.03 -1.57 -5.64
N ALA A 117 -6.36 -2.27 -6.53
CA ALA A 117 -4.94 -2.60 -6.41
C ALA A 117 -4.13 -2.02 -7.58
N GLY A 118 -2.95 -1.46 -7.29
CA GLY A 118 -2.07 -0.95 -8.32
C GLY A 118 -0.76 -0.37 -7.82
N PHE A 119 0.08 0.04 -8.76
CA PHE A 119 1.39 0.60 -8.54
C PHE A 119 1.42 2.06 -8.99
N HIS A 120 2.24 2.87 -8.33
CA HIS A 120 2.62 4.16 -8.89
C HIS A 120 3.61 3.96 -10.05
N ALA A 121 3.34 4.61 -11.18
CA ALA A 121 4.18 4.53 -12.36
C ALA A 121 5.60 5.05 -12.11
N ILE A 122 5.78 6.04 -11.23
CA ILE A 122 7.09 6.35 -10.64
C ILE A 122 6.98 6.16 -9.13
N PRO A 123 7.63 5.14 -8.54
CA PRO A 123 7.51 4.89 -7.11
C PRO A 123 8.19 5.99 -6.30
N SER A 124 7.60 6.34 -5.16
CA SER A 124 8.22 7.28 -4.21
C SER A 124 9.20 6.61 -3.25
N MET A 125 9.12 5.28 -3.09
CA MET A 125 9.95 4.49 -2.18
C MET A 125 10.72 3.42 -2.97
N ALA A 126 11.86 2.99 -2.46
CA ALA A 126 12.78 2.11 -3.19
C ALA A 126 12.28 0.66 -3.27
N HIS A 127 11.52 0.19 -2.28
CA HIS A 127 10.96 -1.15 -2.27
C HIS A 127 9.72 -1.23 -3.14
N LEU A 128 9.62 -2.26 -3.98
CA LEU A 128 8.38 -2.57 -4.71
C LEU A 128 7.23 -2.72 -3.71
N HIS A 129 6.14 -2.00 -3.93
CA HIS A 129 4.94 -2.09 -3.11
C HIS A 129 3.69 -1.93 -3.97
N LEU A 130 2.73 -2.80 -3.74
CA LEU A 130 1.39 -2.67 -4.30
C LEU A 130 0.55 -1.85 -3.34
N HIS A 131 -0.05 -0.78 -3.85
CA HIS A 131 -1.09 -0.05 -3.12
C HIS A 131 -2.40 -0.83 -3.24
N ILE A 132 -3.03 -1.11 -2.11
CA ILE A 132 -4.40 -1.63 -2.04
C ILE A 132 -5.23 -0.59 -1.30
N ILE A 133 -6.11 0.08 -2.03
CA ILE A 133 -6.74 1.33 -1.57
C ILE A 133 -8.23 1.36 -1.92
N SER A 134 -9.07 1.81 -0.99
CA SER A 134 -10.49 2.06 -1.26
C SER A 134 -10.69 3.28 -2.15
N ASP A 135 -11.74 3.30 -2.94
CA ASP A 135 -12.01 4.39 -3.88
C ASP A 135 -12.68 5.64 -3.24
N ASP A 136 -12.94 5.67 -1.93
CA ASP A 136 -13.56 6.83 -1.28
C ASP A 136 -12.65 8.07 -1.29
N MET A 137 -11.34 7.87 -1.16
CA MET A 137 -10.30 8.89 -1.11
C MET A 137 -10.54 9.95 -0.02
N ILE A 138 -11.15 9.54 1.10
CA ILE A 138 -11.44 10.40 2.25
C ILE A 138 -10.40 10.15 3.32
N SER A 139 -9.47 11.10 3.44
CA SER A 139 -8.43 11.04 4.46
C SER A 139 -7.85 12.43 4.80
N PRO A 140 -7.50 12.68 6.07
CA PRO A 140 -6.68 13.83 6.45
C PRO A 140 -5.33 13.89 5.70
N ALA A 141 -4.73 12.75 5.35
CA ALA A 141 -3.42 12.69 4.69
C ALA A 141 -3.47 12.91 3.16
N LEU A 142 -4.66 12.95 2.56
CA LEU A 142 -4.85 13.40 1.18
C LEU A 142 -4.74 14.94 1.10
N LYS A 143 -3.53 15.49 1.07
CA LYS A 143 -3.29 16.93 1.30
C LYS A 143 -3.21 17.78 0.03
N ASN A 144 -2.71 17.23 -1.07
CA ASN A 144 -2.33 18.03 -2.24
C ASN A 144 -2.75 17.34 -3.55
N LYS A 145 -2.68 18.12 -4.63
CA LYS A 145 -3.02 17.67 -5.98
C LYS A 145 -2.21 16.46 -6.43
N LYS A 146 -0.91 16.40 -6.08
CA LYS A 146 -0.06 15.25 -6.40
C LYS A 146 -0.59 13.96 -5.74
N HIS A 147 -1.00 14.02 -4.47
CA HIS A 147 -1.60 12.87 -3.79
C HIS A 147 -2.92 12.44 -4.44
N TRP A 148 -3.73 13.37 -4.95
CA TRP A 148 -4.95 13.02 -5.67
C TRP A 148 -4.61 12.34 -7.01
N ASN A 149 -3.89 13.08 -7.86
CA ASN A 149 -3.60 12.65 -9.23
C ASN A 149 -2.76 11.37 -9.29
N SER A 150 -1.97 11.07 -8.26
CA SER A 150 -1.18 9.82 -8.24
C SER A 150 -2.04 8.56 -8.13
N PHE A 151 -3.28 8.65 -7.61
CA PHE A 151 -4.20 7.51 -7.47
C PHE A 151 -5.37 7.53 -8.46
N THR A 152 -5.66 8.69 -9.06
CA THR A 152 -6.86 8.92 -9.89
C THR A 152 -6.56 9.24 -11.36
N THR A 153 -5.33 9.00 -11.81
CA THR A 153 -4.92 9.14 -13.22
C THR A 153 -4.15 7.90 -13.66
N LYS A 154 -3.68 7.87 -14.92
CA LYS A 154 -2.78 6.82 -15.44
C LYS A 154 -1.42 6.74 -14.72
N PHE A 155 -1.16 7.62 -13.75
CA PHE A 155 -0.04 7.45 -12.83
C PHE A 155 -0.24 6.25 -11.89
N PHE A 156 -1.48 5.84 -11.64
CA PHE A 156 -1.83 4.61 -10.93
C PHE A 156 -2.09 3.50 -11.94
N VAL A 157 -1.12 2.60 -12.09
CA VAL A 157 -1.22 1.44 -13.00
C VAL A 157 -1.87 0.30 -12.24
N SER A 158 -2.98 -0.24 -12.73
CA SER A 158 -3.70 -1.30 -12.02
C SER A 158 -2.90 -2.60 -11.98
N LEU A 159 -3.12 -3.43 -10.95
CA LEU A 159 -2.51 -4.75 -10.87
C LEU A 159 -2.82 -5.60 -12.10
N ASP A 160 -4.06 -5.56 -12.58
CA ASP A 160 -4.50 -6.32 -13.76
C ASP A 160 -3.76 -5.88 -15.03
N GLU A 161 -3.60 -4.57 -15.26
CA GLU A 161 -2.83 -4.05 -16.40
C GLU A 161 -1.36 -4.51 -16.33
N VAL A 162 -0.77 -4.53 -15.13
CA VAL A 162 0.59 -5.05 -14.93
C VAL A 162 0.67 -6.53 -15.25
N VAL A 163 -0.26 -7.34 -14.75
CA VAL A 163 -0.31 -8.79 -15.01
C VAL A 163 -0.42 -9.06 -16.50
N GLU A 164 -1.40 -8.45 -17.18
CA GLU A 164 -1.63 -8.64 -18.61
C GLU A 164 -0.40 -8.25 -19.44
N LYS A 165 0.17 -7.08 -19.17
CA LYS A 165 1.33 -6.58 -19.91
C LYS A 165 2.56 -7.44 -19.71
N VAL A 166 2.84 -7.84 -18.47
CA VAL A 166 3.99 -8.69 -18.13
C VAL A 166 3.82 -10.10 -18.69
N ALA A 167 2.63 -10.69 -18.63
CA ALA A 167 2.33 -11.99 -19.21
C ALA A 167 2.51 -12.00 -20.74
N ALA A 168 2.22 -10.88 -21.40
CA ALA A 168 2.49 -10.67 -22.82
C ALA A 168 3.97 -10.42 -23.16
N GLY A 169 4.88 -10.47 -22.17
CA GLY A 169 6.31 -10.18 -22.36
C GLY A 169 6.64 -8.69 -22.49
N GLY A 170 5.68 -7.81 -22.22
CA GLY A 170 5.86 -6.37 -22.26
C GLY A 170 6.46 -5.81 -20.96
N SER A 171 6.92 -4.55 -21.04
CA SER A 171 7.45 -3.78 -19.92
C SER A 171 6.83 -2.39 -19.86
N PHE A 172 6.84 -1.76 -18.68
CA PHE A 172 6.39 -0.39 -18.53
C PHE A 172 7.54 0.58 -18.83
N GLU A 173 7.33 1.49 -19.77
CA GLU A 173 8.30 2.54 -20.07
C GLU A 173 8.27 3.64 -19.01
N MET A 174 9.45 4.12 -18.63
CA MET A 174 9.56 5.29 -17.76
C MET A 174 9.46 6.56 -18.62
N ASN A 175 8.36 7.30 -18.49
CA ASN A 175 8.21 8.61 -19.14
C ASN A 175 7.99 9.71 -18.09
N PRO A 176 9.08 10.27 -17.52
CA PRO A 176 9.00 11.26 -16.45
C PRO A 176 8.16 12.49 -16.81
N SER A 177 8.29 13.00 -18.04
CA SER A 177 7.57 14.18 -18.52
C SER A 177 6.06 13.94 -18.58
N LEU A 178 5.63 12.78 -19.11
CA LEU A 178 4.22 12.39 -19.14
C LEU A 178 3.67 12.27 -17.71
N TYR A 179 4.39 11.59 -16.83
CA TYR A 179 3.97 11.36 -15.46
C TYR A 179 3.90 12.65 -14.64
N GLU A 180 4.85 13.57 -14.84
CA GLU A 180 4.81 14.89 -14.22
C GLU A 180 3.60 15.71 -14.68
N ALA A 181 3.25 15.64 -15.97
CA ALA A 181 2.06 16.28 -16.50
C ALA A 181 0.77 15.73 -15.86
N LEU A 182 0.67 14.40 -15.69
CA LEU A 182 -0.46 13.78 -14.98
C LEU A 182 -0.58 14.28 -13.54
N LEU A 183 0.53 14.36 -12.81
CA LEU A 183 0.54 14.82 -11.42
C LEU A 183 0.18 16.31 -11.28
N LYS A 184 0.52 17.15 -12.27
CA LYS A 184 0.21 18.59 -12.29
C LYS A 184 -1.16 18.95 -12.86
N GLY A 185 -1.83 17.99 -13.51
CA GLY A 185 -3.12 18.14 -14.17
C GLY A 185 -4.27 18.67 -13.28
N PRO A 186 -5.44 18.96 -13.87
CA PRO A 186 -6.61 19.42 -13.14
C PRO A 186 -7.09 18.36 -12.13
N LEU A 187 -7.75 18.81 -11.05
CA LEU A 187 -8.42 17.88 -10.14
C LEU A 187 -9.74 17.45 -10.78
N VAL A 188 -9.80 16.22 -11.27
CA VAL A 188 -11.02 15.62 -11.85
C VAL A 188 -11.51 14.53 -10.91
N CYS A 189 -12.79 14.57 -10.52
CA CYS A 189 -13.40 13.53 -9.70
C CYS A 189 -13.38 12.19 -10.46
N HIS A 190 -12.91 11.11 -9.83
CA HIS A 190 -12.86 9.79 -10.47
C HIS A 190 -14.22 9.08 -10.52
N LYS A 191 -15.23 9.57 -9.78
CA LYS A 191 -16.59 8.99 -9.73
C LYS A 191 -17.53 9.64 -10.75
N CYS A 192 -17.53 10.97 -10.85
CA CYS A 192 -18.46 11.71 -11.72
C CYS A 192 -17.78 12.61 -12.76
N PHE A 193 -16.45 12.56 -12.87
CA PHE A 193 -15.66 13.30 -13.87
C PHE A 193 -15.77 14.83 -13.81
N LYS A 194 -16.33 15.38 -12.72
CA LYS A 194 -16.37 16.83 -12.50
C LYS A 194 -14.96 17.39 -12.23
N THR A 195 -14.59 18.44 -12.97
CA THR A 195 -13.39 19.24 -12.68
C THR A 195 -13.62 20.15 -11.48
N ILE A 196 -12.67 20.16 -10.54
CA ILE A 196 -12.75 20.85 -9.25
C ILE A 196 -11.54 21.76 -9.09
N LYS A 197 -11.75 22.95 -8.53
CA LYS A 197 -10.76 24.03 -8.58
C LYS A 197 -9.60 23.84 -7.59
N ASN A 198 -9.85 23.25 -6.42
CA ASN A 198 -8.85 23.11 -5.36
C ASN A 198 -9.15 21.91 -4.44
N MET A 199 -8.16 21.54 -3.61
CA MET A 199 -8.24 20.39 -2.72
C MET A 199 -9.36 20.49 -1.66
N PRO A 200 -9.59 21.63 -0.98
CA PRO A 200 -10.71 21.75 -0.04
C PRO A 200 -12.07 21.45 -0.68
N GLU A 201 -12.33 21.98 -1.88
CA GLU A 201 -13.59 21.70 -2.58
C GLU A 201 -13.68 20.26 -3.07
N LEU A 202 -12.56 19.67 -3.46
CA LEU A 202 -12.51 18.26 -3.81
C LEU A 202 -12.88 17.39 -2.61
N LYS A 203 -12.33 17.64 -1.42
CA LYS A 203 -12.67 16.87 -0.22
C LYS A 203 -14.15 16.95 0.11
N ARG A 204 -14.73 18.15 0.15
CA ARG A 204 -16.17 18.35 0.35
C ARG A 204 -17.01 17.64 -0.72
N HIS A 205 -16.53 17.64 -1.97
CA HIS A 205 -17.20 16.93 -3.06
C HIS A 205 -17.17 15.41 -2.89
N LEU A 206 -16.07 14.83 -2.38
CA LEU A 206 -15.96 13.39 -2.11
C LEU A 206 -16.90 12.94 -1.00
N GLU A 207 -17.05 13.73 0.06
CA GLU A 207 -18.00 13.44 1.15
C GLU A 207 -19.45 13.35 0.65
N ALA A 208 -19.83 14.17 -0.34
CA ALA A 208 -21.18 14.12 -0.92
C ALA A 208 -21.46 12.81 -1.68
N HIS A 209 -20.43 12.09 -2.14
CA HIS A 209 -20.62 10.75 -2.74
C HIS A 209 -20.87 9.67 -1.70
N LEU A 210 -20.54 9.89 -0.42
CA LEU A 210 -20.86 8.94 0.65
C LEU A 210 -22.33 9.02 1.06
N THR A 211 -22.93 10.20 1.00
CA THR A 211 -24.33 10.44 1.41
C THR A 211 -25.35 10.08 0.32
N GLN A 212 -24.88 9.71 -0.87
CA GLN A 212 -25.72 9.35 -2.02
C GLN A 212 -25.72 7.84 -2.30
N LYS A 213 -25.07 7.04 -1.44
CA LYS A 213 -25.21 5.58 -1.40
C LYS A 213 -26.41 5.20 -0.54
#